data_AF-A0A9D2S3Z6-F1
#
_entry.id   AF-A0A9D2S3Z6-F1
#
_cell.length_a   1.000
_cell.length_b   1.000
_cell.length_c   1.000
_cell.angle_alpha   90.00
_cell.angle_beta   90.00
_cell.angle_gamma   90.00
#
_symmetry.space_group_name_H-M   'P 1'
#
loop_
_entity.id
_entity.type
_entity.pdbx_description
1 polymer ?
#
loop_
_entity_poly.entity_id
_entity_poly.type
_entity_poly.pdbx_seq_one_letter_code
_entity_poly.pdbx_strand_id
1 'polypeptide(L)'
;LDEERFAVAYNDVDYCLKLWQQGLHNVFTPRAEAYHHESKSRGLDTTPENAARYAQEKANFYAKYQAYVDQYDPYYNPHFNNLFENFGLK
;
A
#
# COMPACT_ATOMS: atom_id res chain seq x y z
N LEU A 1 1.70 -10.53 10.37
CA LEU A 1 0.96 -9.48 9.63
C LEU A 1 -0.17 -8.98 10.53
N ASP A 2 -0.77 -7.82 10.26
CA ASP A 2 -1.96 -7.35 11.02
C ASP A 2 -3.24 -7.80 10.28
N GLU A 3 -3.49 -9.10 10.32
CA GLU A 3 -4.52 -9.77 9.50
C GLU A 3 -5.95 -9.38 9.91
N GLU A 4 -6.14 -8.92 11.14
CA GLU A 4 -7.43 -8.42 11.61
C GLU A 4 -7.81 -7.08 10.97
N ARG A 5 -6.82 -6.22 10.71
CA ARG A 5 -7.05 -4.86 10.20
C ARG A 5 -6.80 -4.71 8.70
N PHE A 6 -6.00 -5.61 8.12
CA PHE A 6 -5.56 -5.63 6.73
C PHE A 6 -5.69 -7.07 6.19
N ALA A 7 -6.91 -7.59 6.16
CA ALA A 7 -7.14 -8.96 5.71
C ALA A 7 -6.88 -9.10 4.21
N VAL A 8 -7.17 -8.06 3.44
CA VAL A 8 -7.09 -8.09 1.97
C VAL A 8 -6.24 -6.96 1.41
N ALA A 9 -6.57 -5.70 1.68
CA ALA A 9 -5.81 -4.55 1.21
C ALA A 9 -4.78 -4.10 2.26
N TYR A 10 -3.74 -3.42 1.80
CA TYR A 10 -2.69 -2.80 2.63
C TYR A 10 -1.83 -3.75 3.47
N ASN A 11 -2.02 -5.08 3.38
CA ASN A 11 -1.22 -6.05 4.14
C ASN A 11 0.26 -6.05 3.73
N ASP A 12 0.51 -5.87 2.45
CA ASP A 12 1.82 -5.75 1.81
C ASP A 12 2.51 -4.46 2.24
N VAL A 13 1.79 -3.34 2.23
CA VAL A 13 2.32 -2.04 2.68
C VAL A 13 2.60 -2.05 4.19
N ASP A 14 1.70 -2.59 5.02
CA ASP A 14 1.90 -2.77 6.47
C ASP A 14 3.15 -3.61 6.75
N TYR A 15 3.36 -4.69 6.01
CA TYR A 15 4.55 -5.52 6.13
C TYR A 15 5.82 -4.76 5.79
N CYS A 16 5.85 -4.09 4.64
CA CYS A 16 6.98 -3.29 4.17
C CYS A 16 7.35 -2.19 5.16
N LEU A 17 6.36 -1.48 5.72
CA LEU A 17 6.57 -0.43 6.72
C LEU A 17 7.08 -1.01 8.05
N LYS A 18 6.58 -2.17 8.50
CA LYS A 18 7.10 -2.85 9.71
C LYS A 18 8.56 -3.27 9.57
N LEU A 19 8.97 -3.75 8.40
CA LEU A 19 10.37 -4.06 8.12
C LEU A 19 11.22 -2.78 8.12
N TRP A 20 10.72 -1.73 7.48
CA TRP A 20 11.41 -0.44 7.42
C TRP A 20 11.59 0.21 8.81
N GLN A 21 10.57 0.13 9.68
CA GLN A 21 10.67 0.56 11.08
C GLN A 21 11.70 -0.22 11.90
N GLN A 22 12.07 -1.44 11.45
CA GLN A 22 13.15 -2.24 12.05
C GLN A 22 14.53 -1.94 11.44
N GLY A 23 14.63 -0.94 10.55
CA GLY A 23 15.86 -0.58 9.85
C GLY A 23 16.20 -1.49 8.67
N LEU A 24 15.24 -2.28 8.18
CA LEU A 24 15.41 -3.13 7.01
C LEU A 24 14.94 -2.40 5.74
N HIS A 25 15.44 -2.84 4.58
CA HIS A 25 15.06 -2.27 3.28
C HIS A 25 14.27 -3.27 2.44
N ASN A 26 13.22 -2.76 1.80
CA ASN A 26 12.48 -3.48 0.77
C ASN A 26 13.20 -3.28 -0.57
N VAL A 27 13.75 -4.34 -1.15
CA VAL A 27 14.59 -4.26 -2.36
C VAL A 27 13.90 -4.99 -3.50
N PHE A 28 13.64 -4.26 -4.58
CA PHE A 28 13.24 -4.83 -5.86
C PHE A 28 14.46 -5.37 -6.61
N THR A 29 14.34 -6.54 -7.24
CA THR A 29 15.36 -7.06 -8.16
C THR A 29 14.72 -7.50 -9.47
N PRO A 30 15.21 -7.03 -10.63
CA PRO A 30 14.70 -7.46 -11.93
C PRO A 30 15.15 -8.88 -12.31
N ARG A 31 15.96 -9.54 -11.47
CA ARG A 31 16.48 -10.90 -11.71
C ARG A 31 15.57 -12.01 -11.18
N ALA A 32 14.52 -11.64 -10.43
CA ALA A 32 13.53 -12.58 -9.92
C ALA A 32 12.19 -12.27 -10.60
N GLU A 33 11.57 -13.30 -11.16
CA GLU A 33 10.29 -13.19 -11.85
C GLU A 33 9.24 -14.02 -11.12
N ALA A 34 8.07 -13.42 -10.88
CA ALA A 34 6.92 -14.08 -10.31
C ALA A 34 5.66 -13.64 -11.07
N TYR A 35 4.72 -14.55 -11.28
CA TYR A 35 3.47 -14.26 -11.96
C TYR A 35 2.35 -14.11 -10.95
N HIS A 36 1.71 -12.94 -10.94
CA HIS A 36 0.53 -12.69 -10.13
C HIS A 36 -0.71 -12.66 -11.02
N HIS A 37 -1.61 -13.64 -10.84
CA HIS A 37 -2.93 -13.64 -11.46
C HIS A 37 -3.90 -12.84 -10.61
N GLU A 38 -3.87 -11.53 -10.79
CA GLU A 38 -4.65 -10.59 -10.00
C GLU A 38 -6.15 -10.95 -9.98
N SER A 39 -6.75 -10.89 -8.80
CA SER A 39 -8.20 -11.07 -8.57
C SER A 39 -8.79 -12.43 -9.00
N LYS A 40 -7.96 -13.42 -9.33
CA LYS A 40 -8.41 -14.73 -9.84
C LYS A 40 -9.29 -15.52 -8.87
N SER A 41 -8.95 -15.54 -7.58
CA SER A 41 -9.70 -16.26 -6.53
C SER A 41 -10.74 -15.37 -5.83
N ARG A 42 -10.47 -14.07 -5.76
CA ARG A 42 -11.23 -13.09 -4.98
C ARG A 42 -12.36 -12.41 -5.77
N GLY A 43 -12.25 -12.37 -7.10
CA GLY A 43 -13.14 -11.57 -7.94
C GLY A 43 -12.81 -10.07 -7.87
N LEU A 44 -13.65 -9.25 -8.51
CA LEU A 44 -13.47 -7.80 -8.57
C LEU A 44 -13.89 -7.13 -7.25
N ASP A 45 -13.19 -6.06 -6.87
CA ASP A 45 -13.52 -5.25 -5.68
C ASP A 45 -14.75 -4.34 -5.85
N THR A 46 -15.54 -4.53 -6.91
CA THR A 46 -16.67 -3.66 -7.25
C THR A 46 -17.97 -4.07 -6.56
N THR A 47 -17.99 -5.17 -5.81
CA THR A 47 -19.16 -5.54 -4.99
C THR A 47 -19.27 -4.61 -3.77
N PRO A 48 -20.48 -4.24 -3.32
CA PRO A 48 -20.66 -3.36 -2.16
C PRO A 48 -19.89 -3.80 -0.91
N GLU A 49 -19.81 -5.11 -0.66
CA GLU A 49 -19.13 -5.69 0.50
C GLU A 49 -17.61 -5.49 0.42
N ASN A 50 -17.00 -5.78 -0.73
CA ASN A 50 -15.58 -5.54 -0.97
C ASN A 50 -15.22 -4.06 -0.86
N ALA A 51 -16.08 -3.17 -1.37
CA ALA A 51 -15.89 -1.73 -1.25
C ALA A 51 -15.97 -1.24 0.21
N ALA A 52 -16.93 -1.74 0.99
CA ALA A 52 -17.05 -1.42 2.41
C ALA A 52 -15.84 -1.91 3.22
N ARG A 53 -15.38 -3.15 2.97
CA ARG A 53 -14.14 -3.68 3.55
C ARG A 53 -12.94 -2.78 3.19
N TYR A 54 -12.77 -2.48 1.90
CA TYR A 54 -11.66 -1.64 1.44
C TYR A 54 -11.66 -0.26 2.12
N ALA A 55 -12.83 0.38 2.26
CA ALA A 55 -12.94 1.65 2.95
C ALA A 55 -12.54 1.55 4.44
N GLN A 56 -12.93 0.47 5.12
CA GLN A 56 -12.54 0.22 6.50
C GLN A 56 -11.02 -0.04 6.65
N GLU A 57 -10.45 -0.90 5.81
CA GLU A 57 -9.01 -1.20 5.81
C GLU A 57 -8.19 0.06 5.48
N LYS A 58 -8.66 0.90 4.55
CA LYS A 58 -8.06 2.21 4.25
C LYS A 58 -8.08 3.14 5.45
N ALA A 59 -9.21 3.23 6.16
CA ALA A 59 -9.30 4.05 7.37
C ALA A 59 -8.36 3.54 8.48
N ASN A 60 -8.28 2.22 8.66
CA ASN A 60 -7.34 1.59 9.60
C ASN A 60 -5.88 1.91 9.23
N PHE A 61 -5.55 1.83 7.95
CA PHE A 61 -4.19 2.09 7.45
C PHE A 61 -3.80 3.55 7.69
N TYR A 62 -4.67 4.49 7.31
CA TYR A 62 -4.44 5.91 7.55
C TYR A 62 -4.29 6.21 9.04
N ALA A 63 -5.17 5.69 9.90
CA ALA A 63 -5.07 5.91 11.35
C ALA A 63 -3.77 5.35 11.95
N LYS A 64 -3.29 4.20 11.45
CA LYS A 64 -2.06 3.55 11.95
C LYS A 64 -0.78 4.24 11.46
N TYR A 65 -0.77 4.68 10.21
CA TYR A 65 0.43 5.18 9.53
C TYR A 65 0.33 6.67 9.15
N GLN A 66 -0.58 7.41 9.79
CA GLN A 66 -0.89 8.81 9.50
C GLN A 66 0.37 9.67 9.32
N ALA A 67 1.33 9.54 10.24
CA ALA A 67 2.56 10.33 10.19
C ALA A 67 3.35 10.14 8.89
N TYR A 68 3.37 8.93 8.32
CA TYR A 68 4.07 8.65 7.05
C TYR A 68 3.28 9.12 5.85
N VAL A 69 1.95 9.03 5.90
CA VAL A 69 1.10 9.53 4.83
C VAL A 69 1.17 11.06 4.76
N ASP A 70 1.08 11.73 5.91
CA ASP A 70 1.06 13.19 6.01
C ASP A 70 2.45 13.81 5.77
N GLN A 71 3.54 13.10 6.09
CA GLN A 71 4.92 13.56 5.85
C GLN A 71 5.49 13.12 4.49
N TYR A 72 4.69 12.40 3.70
CA TYR A 72 5.05 11.80 2.43
C TYR A 72 6.11 10.70 2.51
N ASP A 73 6.14 9.85 1.48
CA ASP A 73 7.18 8.86 1.30
C ASP A 73 8.54 9.55 1.08
N PRO A 74 9.56 9.31 1.94
CA PRO A 74 10.88 9.92 1.78
C PRO A 74 11.61 9.46 0.51
N TYR A 75 11.18 8.37 -0.13
CA TYR A 75 11.70 7.90 -1.41
C TYR A 75 10.99 8.52 -2.62
N TYR A 76 9.88 9.24 -2.42
CA TYR A 76 9.20 9.92 -3.51
C TYR A 76 9.99 11.16 -3.96
N ASN A 77 10.07 11.39 -5.27
CA ASN A 77 10.84 12.52 -5.79
C ASN A 77 10.20 13.85 -5.38
N PRO A 78 10.94 14.75 -4.69
CA PRO A 78 10.38 16.00 -4.18
C PRO A 78 9.93 16.98 -5.27
N HIS A 79 10.31 16.76 -6.53
CA HIS A 79 9.91 17.60 -7.67
C HIS A 79 8.59 17.18 -8.32
N PHE A 80 8.04 16.00 -7.98
CA PHE A 80 6.74 15.55 -8.49
C PHE A 80 5.60 16.03 -7.61
N ASN A 81 4.45 16.33 -8.21
CA ASN A 81 3.23 16.63 -7.50
C ASN A 81 2.60 15.34 -6.95
N ASN A 82 1.92 15.47 -5.81
CA ASN A 82 1.25 14.35 -5.12
C ASN A 82 -0.28 14.44 -5.27
N LEU A 83 -0.78 15.24 -6.21
CA LEU A 83 -2.20 15.43 -6.44
C LEU A 83 -2.78 14.32 -7.33
N PHE A 84 -1.96 13.82 -8.26
CA PHE A 84 -2.34 12.80 -9.22
C PHE A 84 -1.21 11.78 -9.40
N GLU A 85 -1.59 10.54 -9.70
CA GLU A 85 -0.66 9.43 -9.97
C GLU A 85 -0.04 9.52 -11.38
N ASN A 86 0.44 10.70 -11.78
CA ASN A 86 0.95 10.96 -13.12
C ASN A 86 2.40 11.47 -13.17
N PHE A 87 3.07 11.55 -12.02
CA PHE A 87 4.45 12.05 -11.88
C PHE A 87 4.66 13.45 -12.48
N GLY A 88 3.61 14.25 -12.59
CA GLY A 88 3.73 15.62 -13.09
C GLY A 88 4.60 16.47 -12.15
N LEU A 89 5.29 17.46 -12.69
CA LEU A 89 6.12 18.36 -11.88
C LEU A 89 5.27 19.34 -11.04
N LYS A 90 5.84 19.84 -9.94
CA LYS A 90 5.27 20.92 -9.11
C LYS A 90 5.36 22.28 -9.78
#